data_AF-A0A931FEB4-F1
#
_entry.id   AF-A0A931FEB4-F1
#
_cell.length_a   1.000
_cell.length_b   1.000
_cell.length_c   1.000
_cell.angle_alpha   90.00
_cell.angle_beta   90.00
_cell.angle_gamma   90.00
#
_symmetry.space_group_name_H-M   'P 1'
#
loop_
_entity.id
_entity.type
_entity.pdbx_description
1 polymer ?
#
loop_
_entity_poly.entity_id
_entity_poly.type
_entity_poly.pdbx_seq_one_letter_code
_entity_poly.pdbx_strand_id
1 'polypeptide(L)'
;MTRHQAMEAARAFLKVHYPTAPPTIVLRDEWITEHGWAWRVVFDTQEYLDSGDIMERLMSRALYVRKDTGEVDFVPSAMPSDVADRYLETGVWPYGPGAGR
;
A
#
# COMPACT_ATOMS: atom_id res chain seq x y z
N MET A 1 -4.35 10.64 -12.20
CA MET A 1 -3.31 10.83 -11.16
C MET A 1 -1.97 10.30 -11.64
N THR A 2 -0.88 11.01 -11.37
CA THR A 2 0.52 10.62 -11.67
C THR A 2 1.16 9.81 -10.54
N ARG A 3 2.29 9.14 -10.81
CA ARG A 3 3.09 8.43 -9.80
C ARG A 3 3.50 9.33 -8.63
N HIS A 4 4.01 10.54 -8.92
CA HIS A 4 4.43 11.49 -7.89
C HIS A 4 3.25 11.91 -6.99
N GLN A 5 2.08 12.18 -7.59
CA GLN A 5 0.86 12.47 -6.82
C GLN A 5 0.45 11.31 -5.91
N ALA A 6 0.57 10.06 -6.39
CA ALA A 6 0.29 8.89 -5.58
C ALA A 6 1.28 8.75 -4.41
N MET A 7 2.57 9.04 -4.63
CA MET A 7 3.58 9.03 -3.58
C MET A 7 3.26 10.06 -2.48
N GLU A 8 2.89 11.28 -2.86
CA GLU A 8 2.57 12.34 -1.89
C GLU A 8 1.26 12.05 -1.14
N ALA A 9 0.25 11.47 -1.80
CA ALA A 9 -0.96 11.01 -1.14
C ALA A 9 -0.67 9.92 -0.10
N ALA A 10 0.13 8.92 -0.46
CA ALA A 10 0.58 7.86 0.45
C ALA A 10 1.40 8.42 1.63
N ARG A 11 2.31 9.37 1.36
CA ARG A 11 3.09 10.06 2.41
C ARG A 11 2.19 10.79 3.39
N ALA A 12 1.18 11.49 2.91
CA ALA A 12 0.21 12.20 3.76
C ALA A 12 -0.59 11.22 4.63
N PHE A 13 -1.06 10.12 4.04
CA PHE A 13 -1.80 9.08 4.76
C PHE A 13 -0.97 8.41 5.86
N LEU A 14 0.29 8.06 5.57
CA LEU A 14 1.20 7.41 6.52
C LEU A 14 1.60 8.34 7.66
N LYS A 15 1.75 9.66 7.41
CA LYS A 15 1.98 10.64 8.48
C LYS A 15 0.82 10.72 9.48
N VAL A 16 -0.41 10.47 9.05
CA VAL A 16 -1.57 10.43 9.96
C VAL A 16 -1.60 9.11 10.75
N HIS A 17 -1.27 7.98 10.09
CA HIS A 17 -1.29 6.65 10.72
C HIS A 17 -0.11 6.41 11.66
N TYR A 18 1.05 6.99 11.36
CA TYR A 18 2.28 6.89 12.13
C TYR A 18 2.80 8.30 12.44
N PRO A 19 2.12 9.03 13.35
CA PRO A 19 2.39 10.45 13.60
C PRO A 19 3.70 10.71 14.37
N THR A 20 4.24 9.68 15.02
CA THR A 20 5.45 9.74 15.85
C THR A 20 6.36 8.57 15.52
N ALA A 21 7.66 8.84 15.44
CA ALA A 21 8.67 7.79 15.33
C ALA A 21 9.04 7.24 16.73
N PRO A 22 9.47 5.96 16.83
CA PRO A 22 9.40 4.92 15.79
C PRO A 22 7.97 4.37 15.59
N PRO A 23 7.65 3.77 14.42
CA PRO A 23 8.59 3.42 13.32
C PRO A 23 8.92 4.58 12.37
N THR A 24 10.12 4.55 11.78
CA THR A 24 10.51 5.49 10.72
C THR A 24 10.10 4.95 9.36
N ILE A 25 9.07 5.54 8.76
CA ILE A 25 8.51 5.06 7.49
C ILE A 25 9.38 5.47 6.29
N VAL A 26 9.73 4.49 5.46
CA VAL A 26 10.48 4.66 4.20
C VAL A 26 9.56 4.40 3.01
N LEU A 27 9.51 5.38 2.10
CA LEU A 27 8.87 5.31 0.79
C LEU A 27 9.91 5.58 -0.29
N ARG A 28 9.86 4.83 -1.40
CA ARG A 28 10.75 5.03 -2.55
C ARG A 28 9.94 4.99 -3.85
N ASP A 29 10.36 5.75 -4.86
CA ASP A 29 9.63 5.85 -6.13
C ASP A 29 9.64 4.50 -6.88
N GLU A 30 10.76 3.79 -6.83
CA GLU A 30 10.93 2.46 -7.43
C GLU A 30 10.04 1.38 -6.80
N TRP A 31 9.42 1.65 -5.65
CA TRP A 31 8.47 0.75 -4.96
C TRP A 31 7.01 1.01 -5.32
N ILE A 32 6.77 1.94 -6.25
CA ILE A 32 5.45 2.30 -6.73
C ILE A 32 5.17 1.57 -8.04
N THR A 33 4.09 0.80 -8.05
CA THR A 33 3.64 0.04 -9.22
C THR A 33 2.31 0.61 -9.72
N GLU A 34 2.19 0.79 -11.03
CA GLU A 34 0.94 1.21 -11.65
C GLU A 34 0.07 -0.01 -11.93
N HIS A 35 -1.21 0.06 -11.56
CA HIS A 35 -2.24 -0.90 -11.96
C HIS A 35 -3.41 -0.16 -12.63
N GLY A 36 -4.37 -0.90 -13.20
CA GLY A 36 -5.52 -0.34 -13.93
C GLY A 36 -6.21 0.83 -13.22
N TRP A 37 -6.86 0.60 -12.08
CA TRP A 37 -7.64 1.64 -11.36
C TRP A 37 -6.89 2.29 -10.19
N ALA A 38 -5.75 1.75 -9.75
CA ALA A 38 -5.01 2.25 -8.59
C ALA A 38 -3.49 2.24 -8.79
N TRP A 39 -2.78 2.99 -7.95
CA TRP A 39 -1.34 2.83 -7.74
C TRP A 39 -1.11 1.96 -6.51
N ARG A 40 -0.20 0.99 -6.60
CA ARG A 40 0.32 0.27 -5.45
C ARG A 40 1.54 1.00 -4.91
N VAL A 41 1.50 1.41 -3.65
CA VAL A 41 2.63 2.08 -2.99
C VAL A 41 3.12 1.18 -1.86
N VAL A 42 4.31 0.60 -2.02
CA VAL A 42 4.95 -0.20 -0.97
C VAL A 42 5.80 0.69 -0.08
N PHE A 43 5.81 0.39 1.22
CA PHE A 43 6.64 1.05 2.22
C PHE A 43 7.21 0.01 3.20
N ASP A 44 8.26 0.40 3.92
CA ASP A 44 8.81 -0.40 5.00
C ASP A 44 9.34 0.52 6.12
N THR A 45 9.82 -0.06 7.21
CA THR A 45 10.44 0.72 8.30
C THR A 45 11.95 0.80 8.10
N GLN A 46 12.56 1.95 8.40
CA GLN A 46 14.02 2.12 8.33
C GLN A 46 14.70 1.12 9.25
N GLU A 47 14.11 0.88 10.43
CA GLU A 47 14.60 -0.07 11.43
C GLU A 47 14.72 -1.48 10.84
N TYR A 48 13.67 -2.01 10.22
CA TYR A 48 13.73 -3.32 9.54
C TYR A 48 14.72 -3.35 8.37
N LEU A 49 14.82 -2.26 7.60
CA LEU A 49 15.74 -2.19 6.45
C LEU A 49 17.20 -2.24 6.90
N ASP A 50 17.52 -1.69 8.08
CA ASP A 50 18.87 -1.67 8.64
C ASP A 50 19.22 -2.96 9.38
N SER A 51 18.30 -3.50 10.17
CA SER A 51 18.54 -4.63 11.07
C SER A 51 18.22 -6.00 10.45
N GLY A 52 17.25 -6.04 9.54
CA GLY A 52 16.62 -7.27 9.06
C GLY A 52 15.73 -7.98 10.09
N ASP A 53 15.53 -7.42 11.29
CA ASP A 53 14.68 -8.02 12.33
C ASP A 53 13.21 -7.88 11.94
N ILE A 54 12.56 -9.01 11.68
CA ILE A 54 11.15 -9.07 11.31
C ILE A 54 10.23 -8.45 12.37
N MET A 55 10.65 -8.39 13.64
CA MET A 55 9.88 -7.78 14.72
C MET A 55 9.80 -6.25 14.59
N GLU A 56 10.73 -5.63 13.84
CA GLU A 56 10.73 -4.19 13.54
C GLU A 56 9.90 -3.86 12.29
N ARG A 57 9.35 -4.87 11.64
CA ARG A 57 8.60 -4.74 10.39
C ARG A 57 7.10 -4.59 10.64
N LEU A 58 6.46 -3.67 9.93
CA LEU A 58 5.01 -3.50 9.98
C LEU A 58 4.28 -4.66 9.26
N MET A 59 3.13 -5.08 9.81
CA MET A 59 2.32 -6.15 9.21
C MET A 59 1.78 -5.78 7.83
N SER A 60 1.24 -4.56 7.69
CA SER A 60 0.76 -4.03 6.41
C SER A 60 1.82 -3.11 5.82
N ARG A 61 2.18 -3.34 4.55
CA ARG A 61 3.32 -2.69 3.87
C ARG A 61 3.00 -2.18 2.48
N ALA A 62 1.74 -2.20 2.11
CA ALA A 62 1.29 -1.69 0.82
C ALA A 62 0.01 -0.90 1.00
N LEU A 63 -0.05 0.24 0.32
CA LEU A 63 -1.24 1.06 0.16
C LEU A 63 -1.70 0.98 -1.30
N TYR A 64 -2.99 1.17 -1.51
CA TYR A 64 -3.50 1.56 -2.82
C TYR A 64 -3.82 3.06 -2.81
N VAL A 65 -3.63 3.71 -3.96
CA VAL A 65 -4.10 5.08 -4.20
C VAL A 65 -4.98 5.07 -5.44
N ARG A 66 -6.28 5.36 -5.25
CA ARG A 66 -7.28 5.34 -6.32
C ARG A 66 -7.05 6.43 -7.36
N LYS A 67 -6.91 6.07 -8.64
CA LYS A 67 -6.59 7.02 -9.73
C LYS A 67 -7.64 8.10 -9.96
N ASP A 68 -8.89 7.78 -9.68
CA ASP A 68 -10.08 8.60 -9.88
C ASP A 68 -10.35 9.55 -8.70
N THR A 69 -10.29 9.03 -7.46
CA THR A 69 -10.69 9.79 -6.26
C THR A 69 -9.50 10.29 -5.43
N GLY A 70 -8.31 9.70 -5.59
CA GLY A 70 -7.17 9.94 -4.71
C GLY A 70 -7.31 9.32 -3.33
N GLU A 71 -8.34 8.49 -3.09
CA GLU A 71 -8.50 7.73 -1.85
C GLU A 71 -7.29 6.83 -1.61
N VAL A 72 -6.83 6.79 -0.36
CA VAL A 72 -5.71 5.97 0.09
C VAL A 72 -6.22 5.01 1.16
N ASP A 73 -5.90 3.73 1.02
CA ASP A 73 -6.09 2.74 2.08
C ASP A 73 -5.06 1.61 1.95
N PHE A 74 -4.99 0.74 2.95
CA PHE A 74 -4.14 -0.43 2.93
C PHE A 74 -4.60 -1.45 1.90
N VAL A 75 -3.64 -2.01 1.17
CA VAL A 75 -3.87 -3.26 0.44
C VAL A 75 -4.10 -4.36 1.49
N PRO A 76 -5.18 -5.15 1.38
CA PRO A 76 -5.45 -6.20 2.36
C PRO A 76 -4.31 -7.21 2.43
N SER A 77 -3.64 -7.27 3.57
CA SER A 77 -2.42 -8.06 3.79
C SER A 77 -2.65 -9.56 3.89
N ALA A 78 -3.90 -9.98 4.15
CA ALA A 78 -4.30 -11.38 4.17
C ALA A 78 -4.50 -11.99 2.77
N MET A 79 -4.50 -11.17 1.71
CA MET A 79 -4.70 -11.67 0.35
C MET A 79 -3.40 -12.21 -0.27
N PRO A 80 -3.47 -13.33 -1.01
CA PRO A 80 -2.41 -13.72 -1.93
C PRO A 80 -2.05 -12.56 -2.88
N SER A 81 -0.78 -12.47 -3.27
CA SER A 81 -0.28 -11.31 -4.04
C SER A 81 -0.96 -11.20 -5.41
N ASP A 82 -1.23 -12.31 -6.08
CA ASP A 82 -1.95 -12.36 -7.36
C ASP A 82 -3.40 -11.88 -7.23
N VAL A 83 -4.08 -12.23 -6.13
CA VAL A 83 -5.43 -11.76 -5.83
C VAL A 83 -5.44 -10.25 -5.55
N ALA A 84 -4.46 -9.76 -4.79
CA ALA A 84 -4.29 -8.33 -4.54
C ALA A 84 -4.00 -7.56 -5.84
N ASP A 85 -3.10 -8.07 -6.69
CA ASP A 85 -2.78 -7.42 -7.96
C ASP A 85 -3.99 -7.39 -8.90
N ARG A 86 -4.79 -8.48 -8.96
CA ARG A 86 -6.05 -8.48 -9.71
C ARG A 86 -7.06 -7.47 -9.17
N TYR A 87 -7.16 -7.35 -7.84
CA TYR A 87 -7.98 -6.33 -7.22
C TYR A 87 -7.51 -4.94 -7.63
N LEU A 88 -6.22 -4.63 -7.54
CA LEU A 88 -5.64 -3.34 -7.93
C LEU A 88 -5.70 -3.06 -9.43
N GLU A 89 -5.81 -4.10 -10.25
CA GLU A 89 -6.00 -3.97 -11.69
C GLU A 89 -7.46 -3.63 -12.04
N THR A 90 -8.42 -4.28 -11.39
CA THR A 90 -9.82 -4.28 -11.85
C THR A 90 -10.80 -3.48 -10.97
N GLY A 91 -10.44 -3.23 -9.72
CA GLY A 91 -11.32 -2.60 -8.72
C GLY A 91 -12.37 -3.55 -8.14
N VAL A 92 -12.38 -4.81 -8.59
CA VAL A 92 -13.36 -5.81 -8.16
C VAL A 92 -12.86 -6.50 -6.90
N TRP A 93 -13.59 -6.32 -5.79
CA TRP A 93 -13.27 -6.99 -4.53
C TRP A 93 -13.37 -8.52 -4.69
N PRO A 94 -12.32 -9.28 -4.37
CA PRO A 94 -12.25 -10.71 -4.66
C PRO A 94 -13.17 -11.57 -3.76
N TYR A 95 -13.69 -11.01 -2.66
CA TYR A 95 -14.60 -11.72 -1.74
C TYR A 95 -15.99 -11.05 -1.65
N GLY A 96 -16.40 -10.31 -2.69
CA GLY A 96 -17.72 -9.68 -2.73
C GLY A 96 -18.86 -10.70 -2.79
N PRO A 97 -20.13 -10.29 -2.70
CA PRO A 97 -21.30 -11.18 -2.68
C PRO A 97 -21.52 -12.03 -3.96
N GLY A 98 -20.53 -12.14 -4.86
CA GLY A 98 -20.49 -13.09 -5.97
C GLY A 98 -19.28 -14.05 -5.95
N ALA A 99 -18.45 -13.99 -4.91
CA ALA A 99 -17.30 -14.87 -4.71
C ALA A 99 -17.65 -15.94 -3.67
N GLY A 100 -18.51 -16.89 -4.07
CA GLY A 100 -18.73 -18.15 -3.38
C GLY A 100 -19.28 -18.06 -1.95
N ARG A 101 -20.59 -17.85 -1.84
CA ARG A 101 -21.50 -18.64 -0.98
C ARG A 101 -22.88 -18.68 -1.62
#